data_AF-A0A3B9KZ13-F1
#
_entry.id   AF-A0A3B9KZ13-F1
#
_cell.length_a   1.000
_cell.length_b   1.000
_cell.length_c   1.000
_cell.angle_alpha   90.00
_cell.angle_beta   90.00
_cell.angle_gamma   90.00
#
_symmetry.space_group_name_H-M   'P 1'
#
loop_
_entity.id
_entity.type
_entity.pdbx_description
1 polymer ?
#
loop_
_entity_poly.entity_id
_entity_poly.type
_entity_poly.pdbx_seq_one_letter_code
_entity_poly.pdbx_strand_id
1 'polypeptide(L)'
;NDLFEGDLTEGDQLVYVNDVIKGKLLESEELRTQARNNSKTQFASSPTLGKALMDAIIEALDAHQTMSSQALSSKRVQDELKDILLGPGKLWEELQEHQE
;
A
#
# COMPACT_ATOMS: atom_id res chain seq x y z
N ASN A 1 -18.72 -10.82 5.86
CA ASN A 1 -18.24 -11.14 4.49
C ASN A 1 -17.01 -10.30 4.39
N ASP A 2 -15.90 -10.90 4.77
CA ASP A 2 -14.70 -10.15 5.08
C ASP A 2 -13.92 -10.03 3.78
N LEU A 3 -13.35 -8.84 3.53
CA LEU A 3 -12.66 -8.57 2.27
C LEU A 3 -11.41 -9.45 2.14
N PHE A 4 -10.79 -9.77 3.27
CA PHE A 4 -9.60 -10.61 3.39
C PHE A 4 -9.77 -11.60 4.55
N GLU A 5 -9.17 -12.78 4.43
CA GLU A 5 -9.17 -13.85 5.44
C GLU A 5 -7.73 -14.17 5.87
N GLY A 6 -7.55 -14.65 7.11
CA GLY A 6 -6.25 -15.07 7.66
C GLY A 6 -5.78 -14.23 8.86
N ASP A 7 -4.51 -14.36 9.21
CA ASP A 7 -3.86 -13.64 10.31
C ASP A 7 -3.56 -12.17 9.92
N LEU A 8 -4.62 -11.40 9.69
CA LEU A 8 -4.57 -9.99 9.29
C LEU A 8 -5.31 -9.13 10.32
N THR A 9 -4.70 -8.03 10.73
CA THR A 9 -5.38 -7.02 11.56
C THR A 9 -6.24 -6.11 10.69
N GLU A 10 -7.20 -5.41 11.29
CA GLU A 10 -7.94 -4.36 10.60
C GLU A 10 -7.00 -3.25 10.06
N GLY A 11 -5.92 -2.97 10.78
CA GLY A 11 -4.88 -2.03 10.37
C GLY A 11 -4.19 -2.46 9.06
N ASP A 12 -3.82 -3.74 8.94
CA ASP A 12 -3.19 -4.28 7.73
C ASP A 12 -4.10 -4.10 6.50
N GLN A 13 -5.40 -4.38 6.67
CA GLN A 13 -6.39 -4.23 5.60
C GLN A 13 -6.56 -2.76 5.20
N LEU A 14 -6.61 -1.86 6.18
CA LEU A 14 -6.75 -0.43 5.93
C LEU A 14 -5.54 0.15 5.20
N VAL A 15 -4.32 -0.20 5.61
CA VAL A 15 -3.07 0.23 4.96
C VAL A 15 -3.00 -0.33 3.54
N TYR A 16 -3.32 -1.61 3.35
CA TYR A 16 -3.32 -2.23 2.02
C TYR A 16 -4.24 -1.51 1.04
N VAL A 17 -5.47 -1.21 1.45
CA VAL A 17 -6.44 -0.52 0.58
C VAL A 17 -6.06 0.94 0.37
N ASN A 18 -5.76 1.68 1.45
CA ASN A 18 -5.63 3.14 1.40
C ASN A 18 -4.27 3.64 0.95
N ASP A 19 -3.20 2.96 1.29
CA ASP A 19 -1.86 3.50 1.08
C ASP A 19 -1.14 2.73 -0.03
N VAL A 20 -1.39 1.42 -0.15
CA VAL A 20 -0.78 0.60 -1.20
C VAL A 20 -1.59 0.66 -2.49
N ILE A 21 -2.82 0.12 -2.51
CA ILE A 21 -3.61 0.00 -3.75
C ILE A 21 -4.10 1.35 -4.24
N LYS A 22 -4.74 2.15 -3.37
CA LYS A 22 -5.20 3.49 -3.75
C LYS A 22 -4.02 4.38 -4.17
N GLY A 23 -2.87 4.29 -3.50
CA GLY A 23 -1.65 5.01 -3.87
C GLY A 23 -1.24 4.74 -5.32
N LYS A 24 -1.09 3.47 -5.69
CA LYS A 24 -0.76 3.06 -7.06
C LYS A 24 -1.77 3.52 -8.10
N LEU A 25 -3.06 3.39 -7.82
CA LEU A 25 -4.12 3.85 -8.74
C LEU A 25 -4.07 5.37 -8.93
N LEU A 26 -3.77 6.12 -7.88
CA LEU A 26 -3.65 7.58 -7.94
C LEU A 26 -2.48 8.04 -8.79
N GLU A 27 -1.46 7.21 -9.04
CA GLU A 27 -0.33 7.53 -9.92
C GLU A 27 -0.68 7.46 -11.42
N SER A 28 -1.77 6.77 -11.80
CA SER A 28 -2.17 6.58 -13.20
C SER A 28 -2.75 7.85 -13.84
N GLU A 29 -2.02 8.42 -14.80
CA GLU A 29 -2.46 9.49 -15.71
C GLU A 29 -3.80 9.14 -16.41
N GLU A 30 -3.93 7.89 -16.85
CA GLU A 30 -5.09 7.41 -17.59
C GLU A 30 -6.34 7.39 -16.69
N LEU A 31 -6.22 6.88 -15.46
CA LEU A 31 -7.33 6.90 -14.49
C LEU A 31 -7.73 8.32 -14.11
N ARG A 32 -6.76 9.22 -13.93
CA ARG A 32 -7.04 10.65 -13.69
C ARG A 32 -7.83 11.26 -14.85
N THR A 33 -7.47 10.92 -16.08
CA THR A 33 -8.18 11.39 -17.29
C THR A 33 -9.59 10.81 -17.37
N GLN A 34 -9.75 9.50 -17.14
CA GLN A 34 -11.05 8.83 -17.12
C GLN A 34 -11.97 9.41 -16.04
N ALA A 35 -11.47 9.66 -14.83
CA ALA A 35 -12.24 10.22 -13.73
C ALA A 35 -12.70 11.67 -14.00
N ARG A 36 -11.91 12.47 -14.72
CA ARG A 36 -12.29 13.84 -15.10
C ARG A 36 -13.35 13.89 -16.18
N ASN A 37 -13.32 12.93 -17.11
CA ASN A 37 -14.13 12.99 -18.33
C ASN A 37 -15.40 12.14 -18.27
N ASN A 38 -15.58 11.33 -17.23
CA ASN A 38 -16.72 10.41 -17.09
C ASN A 38 -17.43 10.59 -15.76
N SER A 39 -18.73 10.26 -15.71
CA SER A 39 -19.45 10.12 -14.45
C SER A 39 -18.87 8.96 -13.62
N LYS A 40 -19.12 8.98 -12.30
CA LYS A 40 -18.67 7.90 -11.40
C LYS A 40 -19.14 6.51 -11.85
N THR A 41 -20.38 6.39 -12.32
CA THR A 41 -20.92 5.10 -12.80
C THR A 41 -20.22 4.62 -14.06
N GLN A 42 -19.90 5.52 -15.00
CA GLN A 42 -19.15 5.17 -16.20
C GLN A 42 -17.71 4.78 -15.88
N PHE A 43 -17.05 5.53 -14.99
CA PHE A 43 -15.69 5.22 -14.52
C PHE A 43 -15.64 3.86 -13.82
N ALA A 44 -16.58 3.59 -12.92
CA ALA A 44 -16.67 2.33 -12.17
C ALA A 44 -16.88 1.11 -13.09
N SER A 45 -17.59 1.30 -14.21
CA SER A 45 -17.80 0.25 -15.21
C SER A 45 -16.71 0.20 -16.30
N SER A 46 -15.67 1.03 -16.20
CA SER A 46 -14.64 1.11 -17.25
C SER A 46 -13.68 -0.08 -17.19
N PRO A 47 -13.30 -0.67 -18.34
CA PRO A 47 -12.29 -1.72 -18.38
C PRO A 47 -10.91 -1.20 -17.95
N THR A 48 -10.63 0.09 -18.14
CA THR A 48 -9.40 0.74 -17.67
C THR A 48 -9.24 0.64 -16.16
N LEU A 49 -10.31 0.93 -15.39
CA LEU A 49 -10.25 0.80 -13.92
C LEU A 49 -10.00 -0.64 -13.49
N GLY A 50 -10.69 -1.62 -14.10
CA GLY A 50 -10.50 -3.03 -13.78
C GLY A 50 -9.07 -3.51 -14.06
N LYS A 51 -8.49 -3.12 -15.20
CA LYS A 51 -7.10 -3.43 -15.56
C LYS A 51 -6.13 -2.78 -14.57
N ALA A 52 -6.26 -1.48 -14.32
CA ALA A 52 -5.37 -0.75 -13.43
C ALA A 52 -5.42 -1.28 -11.98
N LEU A 53 -6.59 -1.73 -11.52
CA LEU A 53 -6.72 -2.39 -10.22
C LEU A 53 -5.94 -3.71 -10.17
N MET A 54 -6.06 -4.56 -11.18
CA MET A 54 -5.30 -5.80 -11.25
C MET A 54 -3.79 -5.54 -11.31
N ASP A 55 -3.37 -4.61 -12.18
CA ASP A 55 -1.96 -4.21 -12.31
C ASP A 55 -1.43 -3.70 -10.96
N ALA A 56 -2.19 -2.85 -10.26
CA ALA A 56 -1.81 -2.33 -8.94
C ALA A 56 -1.65 -3.44 -7.89
N ILE A 57 -2.52 -4.46 -7.90
CA ILE A 57 -2.42 -5.62 -6.98
C ILE A 57 -1.15 -6.43 -7.26
N ILE A 58 -0.85 -6.71 -8.53
CA ILE A 58 0.34 -7.47 -8.94
C ILE A 58 1.60 -6.69 -8.56
N GLU A 59 1.69 -5.42 -8.93
CA GLU A 59 2.85 -4.60 -8.61
C GLU A 59 3.04 -4.40 -7.11
N ALA A 60 1.95 -4.33 -6.33
CA ALA A 60 2.03 -4.23 -4.88
C ALA A 60 2.64 -5.50 -4.28
N LEU A 61 2.22 -6.67 -4.78
CA LEU A 61 2.79 -7.96 -4.37
C LEU A 61 4.29 -8.02 -4.71
N ASP A 62 4.66 -7.70 -5.95
CA ASP A 62 6.05 -7.77 -6.41
C ASP A 62 6.96 -6.81 -5.63
N ALA A 63 6.49 -5.59 -5.39
CA ALA A 63 7.22 -4.59 -4.62
C ALA A 63 7.40 -5.03 -3.16
N HIS A 64 6.34 -5.51 -2.50
CA HIS A 64 6.42 -6.02 -1.13
C HIS A 64 7.36 -7.21 -1.04
N GLN A 65 7.23 -8.22 -1.92
CA GLN A 65 8.12 -9.38 -1.92
C GLN A 65 9.58 -8.97 -2.12
N THR A 66 9.85 -8.04 -3.03
CA THR A 66 11.20 -7.53 -3.29
C THR A 66 11.77 -6.83 -2.06
N MET A 67 11.03 -5.88 -1.48
CA MET A 67 11.47 -5.13 -0.30
C MET A 67 11.69 -6.06 0.90
N SER A 68 10.74 -6.95 1.18
CA SER A 68 10.85 -7.92 2.28
C SER A 68 12.03 -8.87 2.07
N SER A 69 12.26 -9.38 0.85
CA SER A 69 13.39 -10.25 0.56
C SER A 69 14.73 -9.54 0.78
N GLN A 70 14.84 -8.27 0.37
CA GLN A 70 16.05 -7.46 0.60
C GLN A 70 16.28 -7.19 2.08
N ALA A 71 15.23 -6.84 2.83
CA ALA A 71 15.31 -6.63 4.27
C ALA A 71 15.71 -7.91 5.02
N LEU A 72 15.17 -9.07 4.64
CA LEU A 72 15.51 -10.36 5.26
C LEU A 72 16.95 -10.79 4.98
N SER A 73 17.45 -10.54 3.78
CA SER A 73 18.77 -11.01 3.33
C SER A 73 19.93 -10.06 3.61
N SER A 74 19.68 -8.83 4.07
CA SER A 74 20.71 -7.80 4.21
C SER A 74 20.70 -7.13 5.58
N LYS A 75 21.75 -7.37 6.39
CA LYS A 75 21.95 -6.69 7.67
C LYS A 75 22.02 -5.17 7.52
N ARG A 76 22.65 -4.68 6.44
CA ARG A 76 22.73 -3.26 6.11
C ARG A 76 21.34 -2.65 5.96
N VAL A 77 20.46 -3.29 5.17
CA VAL A 77 19.08 -2.81 4.99
C VAL A 77 18.32 -2.83 6.32
N GLN A 78 18.50 -3.85 7.15
CA GLN A 78 17.88 -3.90 8.49
C GLN A 78 18.34 -2.77 9.41
N ASP A 79 19.64 -2.45 9.39
CA ASP A 79 20.17 -1.34 10.20
C ASP A 79 19.65 0.01 9.68
N GLU A 80 19.62 0.23 8.37
CA GLU A 80 19.05 1.44 7.78
C GLU A 80 17.56 1.59 8.10
N LEU A 81 16.77 0.51 8.02
CA LEU A 81 15.35 0.54 8.40
C LEU A 81 15.17 0.91 9.88
N LYS A 82 15.98 0.32 10.77
CA LYS A 82 15.95 0.64 12.20
C LYS A 82 16.30 2.11 12.45
N ASP A 83 17.32 2.64 11.76
CA ASP A 83 17.73 4.04 11.92
C ASP A 83 16.64 5.01 11.43
N ILE A 84 15.93 4.67 10.33
CA ILE A 84 14.78 5.44 9.85
C ILE A 84 13.63 5.41 10.86
N LEU A 85 13.30 4.24 11.40
CA LEU A 85 12.23 4.07 12.38
C LEU A 85 12.50 4.84 13.67
N LEU A 86 13.74 4.79 14.17
CA LEU A 86 14.13 5.50 15.39
C LEU A 86 14.42 6.99 15.19
N GLY A 87 14.55 7.46 13.95
CA GLY A 87 14.78 8.85 13.60
C GLY A 87 13.49 9.53 13.11
N PRO A 88 13.33 9.75 11.80
CA PRO A 88 12.14 10.43 11.25
C PRO A 88 10.83 9.68 11.51
N GLY A 89 10.88 8.35 11.68
CA GLY A 89 9.71 7.52 11.96
C GLY A 89 9.21 7.59 13.40
N LYS A 90 9.98 8.16 14.34
CA LYS A 90 9.59 8.36 15.75
C LYS A 90 9.00 7.13 16.45
N LEU A 91 9.44 5.93 16.06
CA LEU A 91 8.84 4.69 16.52
C LEU A 91 8.87 4.57 18.05
N TRP A 92 9.97 4.99 18.68
CA TRP A 92 10.11 4.88 20.12
C TRP A 92 9.12 5.79 20.85
N GLU A 93 9.00 7.05 20.41
CA GLU A 93 8.07 8.02 20.98
C GLU A 93 6.62 7.55 20.82
N GLU A 94 6.24 7.12 19.61
CA GLU A 94 4.88 6.62 19.36
C GLU A 94 4.55 5.40 20.22
N LEU A 95 5.50 4.46 20.36
CA LEU A 95 5.31 3.30 21.25
C LEU A 95 5.13 3.68 22.73
N GLN A 96 5.68 4.82 23.18
CA GLN A 96 5.45 5.31 24.53
C GLN A 96 4.08 5.97 24.70
N GLU A 97 3.61 6.68 23.67
CA GLU A 97 2.31 7.35 23.67
C GLU A 97 1.16 6.34 23.53
N HIS A 98 1.38 5.20 22.87
CA HIS A 98 0.41 4.12 22.70
C HIS A 98 0.28 3.16 23.91
N GLN A 99 0.72 3.55 25.10
CA GLN A 99 0.44 2.80 26.33
C GLN A 99 -1.00 3.06 26.83
N GLU A 100 -1.98 2.38 26.22
CA GLU A 100 -3.32 2.17 26.78
C GLU A 100 -3.70 0.68 26.78
#